data_AF-A0A8T3RIG9-F1
#
_entry.id   AF-A0A8T3RIG9-F1
#
_cell.length_a   1.000
_cell.length_b   1.000
_cell.length_c   1.000
_cell.angle_alpha   90.00
_cell.angle_beta   90.00
_cell.angle_gamma   90.00
#
_symmetry.space_group_name_H-M   'P 1'
#
loop_
_entity.id
_entity.type
_entity.pdbx_description
1 polymer ?
#
loop_
_entity_poly.entity_id
_entity_poly.type
_entity_poly.pdbx_seq_one_letter_code
_entity_poly.pdbx_strand_id
1 'polypeptide(L)'
;HDVASLLGFPGKLGMSGADVWERFLAGDIEAIRNYCEIDVLNTYLIYLRYELMRGKQTRDGYEAGCRALRQALEEESRPHLQAFLKAWNGVSPQVHP
;
A
#
# COMPACT_ATOMS: atom_id res chain seq x y z
N HIS A 1 3.46 -10.20 -10.73
CA HIS A 1 3.40 -8.79 -10.29
C HIS A 1 1.94 -8.37 -10.18
N ASP A 2 1.59 -7.67 -9.11
CA ASP A 2 0.26 -7.07 -8.94
C ASP A 2 0.24 -5.61 -9.47
N VAL A 3 -0.95 -5.01 -9.54
CA VAL A 3 -1.15 -3.65 -10.08
C VAL A 3 -0.37 -2.61 -9.28
N ALA A 4 -0.30 -2.76 -7.95
CA ALA A 4 0.45 -1.86 -7.08
C ALA A 4 1.94 -1.86 -7.42
N SER A 5 2.54 -3.04 -7.58
CA SER A 5 3.95 -3.19 -7.96
C SER A 5 4.26 -2.53 -9.31
N LEU A 6 3.36 -2.66 -10.29
CA LEU A 6 3.51 -2.04 -11.62
C LEU A 6 3.48 -0.51 -11.57
N LEU A 7 2.82 0.07 -10.57
CA LEU A 7 2.74 1.51 -10.35
C LEU A 7 3.86 2.04 -9.43
N GLY A 8 4.80 1.18 -9.03
CA GLY A 8 5.90 1.55 -8.12
C GLY A 8 5.49 1.64 -6.65
N PHE A 9 4.43 0.94 -6.25
CA PHE A 9 4.03 0.78 -4.85
C PHE A 9 4.46 -0.59 -4.31
N PRO A 10 4.48 -0.80 -2.97
CA PRO A 10 4.98 -2.05 -2.37
C PRO A 10 4.31 -3.33 -2.87
N GLY A 11 3.01 -3.27 -3.19
CA GLY A 11 2.24 -4.46 -3.51
C GLY A 11 2.06 -5.38 -2.31
N LYS A 12 1.77 -6.66 -2.58
CA LYS A 12 1.58 -7.67 -1.53
C LYS A 12 2.86 -7.87 -0.72
N LEU A 13 2.74 -7.77 0.61
CA LEU A 13 3.82 -8.06 1.57
C LEU A 13 3.41 -9.24 2.47
N GLY A 14 4.21 -10.31 2.43
CA GLY A 14 4.12 -11.44 3.36
C GLY A 14 3.03 -12.47 3.06
N MET A 15 1.77 -12.04 2.94
CA MET A 15 0.60 -12.91 2.79
C MET A 15 -0.21 -12.58 1.53
N SER A 16 -0.94 -13.56 1.01
CA SER A 16 -1.90 -13.40 -0.07
C SER A 16 -3.33 -13.77 0.38
N GLY A 17 -4.33 -13.28 -0.36
CA GLY A 17 -5.73 -13.66 -0.12
C GLY A 17 -6.01 -15.18 -0.19
N ALA A 18 -5.17 -15.97 -0.86
CA ALA A 18 -5.30 -17.43 -0.88
C ALA A 18 -5.00 -18.07 0.48
N ASP A 19 -4.21 -17.40 1.32
CA ASP A 19 -3.78 -17.92 2.62
C ASP A 19 -4.81 -17.64 3.73
N VAL A 20 -5.84 -16.83 3.46
CA VAL A 20 -6.81 -16.35 4.47
C VAL A 20 -7.56 -17.51 5.13
N TRP A 21 -7.98 -18.51 4.36
CA TRP A 21 -8.73 -19.63 4.90
C TRP A 21 -7.89 -20.47 5.86
N GLU A 22 -6.65 -20.80 5.47
CA GLU A 22 -5.74 -21.57 6.30
C GLU A 22 -5.38 -20.81 7.59
N ARG A 23 -5.11 -19.50 7.49
CA ARG A 23 -4.83 -18.63 8.65
C ARG A 23 -6.00 -18.53 9.60
N PHE A 24 -7.22 -18.44 9.06
CA PHE A 24 -8.43 -18.42 9.87
C PHE A 24 -8.61 -19.72 10.65
N LEU A 25 -8.43 -20.87 9.99
CA LEU A 25 -8.48 -22.18 10.65
C LEU A 25 -7.39 -22.34 11.72
N ALA A 26 -6.22 -21.73 11.53
CA ALA A 26 -5.14 -21.67 12.50
C ALA A 26 -5.37 -20.67 13.64
N GLY A 27 -6.46 -19.89 13.61
CA GLY A 27 -6.76 -18.84 14.61
C GLY A 27 -5.90 -17.57 14.46
N ASP A 28 -5.15 -17.44 13.37
CA ASP A 28 -4.20 -16.34 13.12
C ASP A 28 -4.92 -15.11 12.51
N ILE A 29 -5.84 -14.54 13.30
CA ILE A 29 -6.65 -13.39 12.89
C ILE A 29 -5.82 -12.12 12.76
N GLU A 30 -4.73 -12.00 13.53
CA GLU A 30 -3.82 -10.86 13.46
C GLU A 30 -3.14 -10.78 12.09
N ALA A 31 -2.63 -11.90 11.56
CA ALA A 31 -2.04 -11.91 10.22
C ALA A 31 -3.04 -11.51 9.13
N ILE A 32 -4.30 -11.97 9.24
CA ILE A 32 -5.37 -11.60 8.31
C ILE A 32 -5.63 -10.08 8.35
N ARG A 33 -5.72 -9.50 9.56
CA ARG A 33 -5.93 -8.05 9.72
C ARG A 33 -4.78 -7.25 9.14
N ASN A 34 -3.54 -7.65 9.45
CA ASN A 34 -2.34 -6.99 8.94
C ASN A 34 -2.32 -7.01 7.40
N TYR A 35 -2.64 -8.16 6.79
CA TYR A 35 -2.79 -8.30 5.34
C TYR A 35 -3.86 -7.36 4.76
N CYS A 36 -5.05 -7.31 5.36
CA CYS A 36 -6.13 -6.44 4.91
C CYS A 36 -5.74 -4.95 4.95
N GLU A 37 -5.01 -4.52 5.99
CA GLU A 37 -4.52 -3.14 6.08
C GLU A 37 -3.52 -2.83 4.95
N ILE A 38 -2.62 -3.75 4.60
CA ILE A 38 -1.71 -3.58 3.47
C ILE A 38 -2.47 -3.45 2.14
N ASP A 39 -3.51 -4.25 1.93
CA ASP A 39 -4.34 -4.18 0.71
C ASP A 39 -5.07 -2.83 0.60
N VAL A 40 -5.56 -2.28 1.73
CA VAL A 40 -6.17 -0.95 1.77
C VAL A 40 -5.16 0.14 1.40
N LEU A 41 -3.94 0.09 1.95
CA LEU A 41 -2.88 1.06 1.64
C LEU A 41 -2.53 1.05 0.15
N ASN A 42 -2.31 -0.14 -0.44
CA ASN A 42 -2.06 -0.28 -1.87
C ASN A 42 -3.24 0.25 -2.69
N THR A 43 -4.47 -0.10 -2.32
CA THR A 43 -5.69 0.33 -3.03
C THR A 43 -5.83 1.86 -3.03
N TYR A 44 -5.55 2.51 -1.89
CA TYR A 44 -5.59 3.96 -1.78
C TYR A 44 -4.54 4.64 -2.67
N LEU A 45 -3.31 4.12 -2.73
CA LEU A 45 -2.26 4.65 -3.60
C LEU A 45 -2.58 4.47 -5.09
N ILE A 46 -3.13 3.30 -5.46
CA ILE A 46 -3.66 3.06 -6.81
C ILE A 46 -4.76 4.08 -7.12
N TYR A 47 -5.68 4.34 -6.20
CA TYR A 47 -6.74 5.32 -6.37
C TYR A 47 -6.18 6.73 -6.61
N LEU A 48 -5.22 7.19 -5.81
CA LEU A 48 -4.57 8.49 -6.02
C LEU A 48 -3.91 8.59 -7.39
N ARG A 49 -3.22 7.52 -7.82
CA ARG A 49 -2.58 7.45 -9.14
C ARG A 49 -3.61 7.45 -10.27
N TYR A 50 -4.72 6.74 -10.09
CA TYR A 50 -5.82 6.68 -11.04
C TYR A 50 -6.50 8.05 -11.22
N GLU A 51 -6.82 8.76 -10.14
CA GLU A 51 -7.43 10.10 -10.22
C GLU A 51 -6.50 11.12 -10.90
N LEU A 52 -5.18 11.00 -10.71
CA LEU A 52 -4.19 11.77 -11.47
C LEU A 52 -4.24 11.44 -12.96
N MET A 53 -4.23 10.15 -13.32
CA MET A 53 -4.21 9.71 -14.74
C MET A 53 -5.45 10.16 -15.53
N ARG A 54 -6.62 10.23 -14.89
CA ARG A 54 -7.87 10.69 -15.53
C ARG A 54 -8.10 12.21 -15.43
N GLY A 55 -7.10 12.97 -14.97
CA GLY A 55 -7.15 14.43 -14.86
C GLY A 55 -8.14 14.97 -13.82
N LYS A 56 -8.54 14.16 -12.84
CA LYS A 56 -9.43 14.57 -11.75
C LYS A 56 -8.68 15.09 -10.53
N GLN A 57 -7.37 14.87 -10.48
CA GLN A 57 -6.47 15.37 -9.46
C GLN A 57 -5.23 15.98 -10.10
N THR A 58 -4.73 17.07 -9.54
CA THR A 58 -3.46 17.69 -9.95
C THR A 58 -2.27 16.87 -9.47
N ARG A 59 -1.09 17.08 -10.08
CA ARG A 59 0.15 16.48 -9.59
C ARG A 59 0.42 16.84 -8.12
N ASP A 60 0.26 18.10 -7.76
CA ASP A 60 0.47 18.57 -6.38
C ASP A 60 -0.49 17.90 -5.39
N GLY A 61 -1.75 17.70 -5.79
CA GLY A 61 -2.75 17.00 -4.97
C GLY A 61 -2.41 15.52 -4.77
N TYR A 62 -1.97 14.85 -5.85
CA TYR A 62 -1.48 13.47 -5.78
C TYR A 62 -0.29 13.35 -4.81
N GLU A 63 0.70 14.23 -4.95
CA GLU A 63 1.89 14.22 -4.10
C GLU A 63 1.56 14.58 -2.65
N ALA A 64 0.62 15.50 -2.41
CA ALA A 64 0.14 15.83 -1.07
C ALA A 64 -0.54 14.65 -0.40
N GLY A 65 -1.43 13.93 -1.10
CA GLY A 65 -2.06 12.71 -0.57
C GLY A 65 -1.04 11.62 -0.25
N CYS A 66 -0.05 11.42 -1.13
CA CYS A 66 1.04 10.48 -0.88
C CYS A 66 1.91 10.88 0.32
N ARG A 67 2.17 12.19 0.52
CA ARG A 67 2.91 12.68 1.70
C ARG A 67 2.12 12.50 2.98
N ALA A 68 0.83 12.84 2.98
CA ALA A 68 -0.04 12.68 4.14
C ALA A 68 -0.12 11.22 4.60
N LEU A 69 -0.22 10.27 3.66
CA LEU A 69 -0.19 8.84 4.00
C LEU A 69 1.15 8.42 4.61
N ARG A 70 2.28 8.87 4.04
CA ARG A 70 3.60 8.57 4.61
C ARG A 70 3.72 9.10 6.03
N GLN A 71 3.35 10.35 6.27
CA GLN A 71 3.39 10.93 7.61
C GLN A 71 2.53 10.14 8.60
N ALA A 72 1.31 9.77 8.22
CA ALA A 72 0.44 8.94 9.06
C ALA A 72 1.07 7.57 9.38
N LEU A 73 1.79 6.96 8.42
CA LEU A 73 2.50 5.70 8.64
C LEU A 73 3.77 5.88 9.50
N GLU A 74 4.43 7.04 9.46
CA GLU A 74 5.58 7.36 10.33
C GLU A 74 5.18 7.46 11.80
N GLU A 75 3.93 7.85 12.08
CA GLU A 75 3.37 7.96 13.43
C GLU A 75 2.92 6.60 14.02
N GLU A 76 2.87 5.55 13.20
CA GLU A 76 2.46 4.20 13.61
C GLU A 76 3.61 3.36 14.15
N SER A 77 3.34 2.50 15.14
CA SER A 77 4.36 1.58 15.70
C SER A 77 4.18 0.12 15.26
N ARG A 78 3.10 -0.17 14.52
CA ARG A 78 2.74 -1.53 14.12
C ARG A 78 3.74 -2.09 13.08
N PRO A 79 4.33 -3.28 13.29
CA PRO A 79 5.43 -3.78 12.46
C PRO A 79 5.12 -3.92 10.96
N HIS A 80 3.92 -4.36 10.58
CA HIS A 80 3.55 -4.52 9.18
C HIS A 80 3.40 -3.18 8.46
N LEU A 81 2.93 -2.13 9.16
CA LEU A 81 2.84 -0.78 8.60
C LEU A 81 4.23 -0.17 8.40
N GLN A 82 5.15 -0.38 9.36
CA GLN A 82 6.55 0.03 9.22
C GLN A 82 7.26 -0.73 8.09
N ALA A 83 6.99 -2.03 7.93
CA ALA A 83 7.50 -2.82 6.81
C ALA A 83 6.98 -2.28 5.46
N PHE A 84 5.71 -1.90 5.39
CA PHE A 84 5.12 -1.27 4.20
C PHE A 84 5.78 0.07 3.86
N LEU A 85 5.91 0.98 4.84
CA LEU A 85 6.54 2.28 4.63
C LEU A 85 8.00 2.14 4.17
N LYS A 86 8.75 1.22 4.79
CA LYS A 86 10.13 0.92 4.40
C LYS A 86 10.21 0.39 2.97
N ALA A 87 9.34 -0.56 2.60
CA ALA A 87 9.26 -1.07 1.24
C ALA A 87 8.93 0.06 0.26
N TRP A 88 7.96 0.92 0.59
CA TRP A 88 7.54 2.02 -0.27
C TRP A 88 8.66 3.03 -0.52
N ASN A 89 9.44 3.38 0.51
CA ASN A 89 10.59 4.28 0.37
C ASN A 89 11.76 3.65 -0.42
N GLY A 90 11.83 2.32 -0.49
CA GLY A 90 12.82 1.59 -1.29
C GLY A 90 12.46 1.48 -2.77
N VAL A 91 11.19 1.67 -3.15
CA VAL A 91 10.77 1.69 -4.55
C VAL A 91 10.94 3.10 -5.10
N SER A 92 11.87 3.28 -6.04
CA SER A 92 11.99 4.54 -6.78
C SER A 92 10.76 4.70 -7.67
N PRO A 93 9.96 5.77 -7.53
CA PRO A 93 8.86 6.01 -8.45
C PRO A 93 9.46 6.27 -9.83
N GLN A 94 9.28 5.33 -10.77
CA GLN A 94 9.54 5.64 -12.17
C GLN A 94 8.49 6.65 -12.61
N VAL A 95 8.90 7.91 -12.64
CA VAL A 95 8.15 8.99 -13.28
C VAL A 95 8.26 8.75 -14.78
N HIS A 96 7.35 7.95 -15.33
CA HIS A 96 7.15 7.98 -16.78
C HIS A 96 6.44 9.29 -17.14
N PRO A 97 7.00 10.05 -18.10
CA PRO A 97 6.44 11.32 -18.58
C PRO A 97 5.04 11.15 -19.17
#